data_AF-A0A8J2W4L0-F1
#
_entry.id   AF-A0A8J2W4L0-F1
#
_cell.length_a   1.000
_cell.length_b   1.000
_cell.length_c   1.000
_cell.angle_alpha   90.00
_cell.angle_beta   90.00
_cell.angle_gamma   90.00
#
_symmetry.space_group_name_H-M   'P 1'
#
loop_
_entity.id
_entity.type
_entity.pdbx_description
1 polymer ?
#
loop_
_entity_poly.entity_id
_entity_poly.type
_entity_poly.pdbx_seq_one_letter_code
_entity_poly.pdbx_strand_id
1 'polypeptide(L)'
;MLMSWLKKATVELELNGAPAVEVQLETLVDAKMDMSTDPLLAVDGKTAVDPNNGECSNLNDNCIRWAKGGECQKNEEYIEIYCRKSCLLCNEPAAAATSAKSECVDDDHYCPVWATEGDGCKGNPGFMLLHCRKSCGEC
;
A
#
# COMPACT_ATOMS: atom_id res chain seq x y z
N MET A 1 23.58 34.97 76.14
CA MET A 1 24.04 36.33 75.80
C MET A 1 24.01 36.46 74.28
N LEU A 2 23.13 37.32 73.77
CA LEU A 2 23.12 37.80 72.39
C LEU A 2 24.21 38.85 72.21
N MET A 3 24.94 38.82 71.08
CA MET A 3 25.49 39.96 70.31
C MET A 3 25.84 39.40 68.90
N SER A 4 24.97 39.42 67.90
CA SER A 4 24.50 40.54 67.07
C SER A 4 25.48 40.96 65.95
N TRP A 5 24.86 41.29 64.80
CA TRP A 5 25.30 42.16 63.68
C TRP A 5 25.73 41.51 62.36
N LEU A 6 24.77 41.54 61.40
CA LEU A 6 24.84 42.15 60.05
C LEU A 6 25.94 41.67 59.09
N LYS A 7 25.66 41.29 57.82
CA LYS A 7 24.89 42.02 56.79
C LYS A 7 24.64 41.11 55.58
N LYS A 8 23.54 41.37 54.88
CA LYS A 8 23.21 40.86 53.53
C LYS A 8 24.33 41.12 52.51
N ALA A 9 24.52 40.20 51.58
CA ALA A 9 24.85 40.53 50.19
C ALA A 9 24.40 39.40 49.27
N THR A 10 23.36 39.68 48.48
CA THR A 10 22.96 38.93 47.29
C THR A 10 23.93 39.25 46.16
N VAL A 11 24.43 38.22 45.48
CA VAL A 11 24.83 38.31 44.08
C VAL A 11 24.31 37.04 43.40
N GLU A 12 23.22 37.18 42.64
CA GLU A 12 22.92 36.28 41.54
C GLU A 12 23.94 36.56 40.43
N LEU A 13 24.64 35.52 40.01
CA LEU A 13 25.25 35.45 38.69
C LEU A 13 24.99 34.03 38.18
N GLU A 14 24.02 33.89 37.28
CA GLU A 14 23.90 32.71 36.45
C GLU A 14 25.14 32.61 35.54
N LEU A 15 25.68 31.40 35.37
CA LEU A 15 25.90 30.76 34.06
C LEU A 15 26.77 29.49 34.22
N ASN A 16 26.18 28.37 33.76
CA ASN A 16 26.79 27.09 33.33
C ASN A 16 27.23 26.08 34.41
N GLY A 17 26.42 25.01 34.58
CA GLY A 17 26.85 23.82 35.32
C GLY A 17 25.74 22.81 35.54
N ALA A 18 25.27 22.14 34.49
CA ALA A 18 24.39 20.97 34.62
C ALA A 18 25.14 19.81 35.33
N PRO A 19 24.50 19.08 36.28
CA PRO A 19 25.15 17.99 36.99
C PRO A 19 25.36 16.77 36.08
N ALA A 20 26.54 16.16 36.23
CA ALA A 20 26.95 14.93 35.59
C ALA A 20 25.95 13.80 35.88
N VAL A 21 25.40 13.21 34.82
CA VAL A 21 24.63 11.95 34.91
C VAL A 21 25.63 10.81 34.76
N GLU A 22 25.75 10.01 35.80
CA GLU A 22 26.61 8.83 35.92
C GLU A 22 26.16 7.73 34.93
N VAL A 23 27.05 7.34 34.02
CA VAL A 23 26.79 6.25 33.05
C VAL A 23 27.36 4.97 33.64
N GLN A 24 26.48 4.04 34.06
CA GLN A 24 26.88 2.71 34.49
C GLN A 24 27.31 1.86 33.29
N LEU A 25 28.49 1.29 33.44
CA LEU A 25 29.28 0.59 32.44
C LEU A 25 29.21 -0.91 32.72
N GLU A 26 28.35 -1.66 32.02
CA GLU A 26 28.41 -3.13 32.00
C GLU A 26 28.55 -3.65 30.56
N THR A 27 29.82 -3.69 30.15
CA THR A 27 30.51 -4.80 29.47
C THR A 27 29.85 -5.52 28.29
N LEU A 28 30.31 -5.14 27.10
CA LEU A 28 30.38 -5.92 25.86
C LEU A 28 31.21 -7.21 26.06
N VAL A 29 30.62 -8.40 25.91
CA VAL A 29 31.24 -9.60 25.29
C VAL A 29 30.16 -10.66 25.04
N ASP A 30 29.53 -10.62 23.87
CA ASP A 30 29.17 -11.78 23.04
C ASP A 30 28.36 -11.30 21.82
N ALA A 31 29.10 -10.93 20.77
CA ALA A 31 28.50 -10.69 19.46
C ALA A 31 28.09 -12.03 18.83
N LYS A 32 26.79 -12.30 18.80
CA LYS A 32 26.18 -13.08 17.71
C LYS A 32 25.15 -12.18 17.02
N MET A 33 25.27 -12.07 15.71
CA MET A 33 24.27 -11.51 14.81
C MET A 33 22.86 -11.95 15.21
N ASP A 34 21.94 -11.00 15.40
CA ASP A 34 20.65 -11.03 14.74
C ASP A 34 20.06 -9.62 14.66
N MET A 35 19.54 -9.32 13.48
CA MET A 35 18.96 -8.07 13.05
C MET A 35 17.47 -8.32 12.89
N SER A 36 16.65 -7.92 13.87
CA SER A 36 15.22 -7.59 13.73
C SER A 36 14.44 -7.82 15.03
N THR A 37 14.16 -6.75 15.79
CA THR A 37 12.88 -6.65 16.51
C THR A 37 12.44 -5.19 16.52
N ASP A 38 11.88 -4.74 15.41
CA ASP A 38 11.16 -3.46 15.33
C ASP A 38 9.68 -3.72 15.67
N PRO A 39 9.07 -3.03 16.65
CA PRO A 39 7.70 -3.28 17.07
C PRO A 39 6.72 -2.54 16.17
N LEU A 40 6.54 -3.03 14.94
CA LEU A 40 5.38 -2.72 14.12
C LEU A 40 4.78 -4.03 13.65
N LEU A 41 3.66 -4.42 14.26
CA LEU A 41 2.49 -5.10 13.66
C LEU A 41 1.60 -5.64 14.78
N ALA A 42 0.76 -4.76 15.32
CA ALA A 42 -0.57 -5.18 15.73
C ALA A 42 -1.48 -4.95 14.51
N VAL A 43 -1.68 -5.97 13.70
CA VAL A 43 -2.80 -6.01 12.75
C VAL A 43 -3.38 -7.43 12.74
N ASP A 44 -4.69 -7.45 12.68
CA ASP A 44 -5.55 -8.56 13.03
C ASP A 44 -5.28 -9.82 12.19
N GLY A 45 -5.32 -10.97 12.88
CA GLY A 45 -4.89 -12.28 12.39
C GLY A 45 -5.33 -12.64 10.97
N LYS A 46 -4.36 -12.60 10.06
CA LYS A 46 -4.31 -13.46 8.87
C LYS A 46 -2.85 -13.58 8.41
N THR A 47 -2.05 -14.37 9.11
CA THR A 47 -0.72 -14.75 8.62
C THR A 47 -0.86 -15.74 7.47
N ALA A 48 -1.23 -15.24 6.30
CA ALA A 48 -0.74 -15.81 5.05
C ALA A 48 0.68 -15.27 4.88
N VAL A 49 1.67 -16.16 4.89
CA VAL A 49 3.04 -15.81 4.52
C VAL A 49 2.97 -15.26 3.10
N ASP A 50 3.13 -13.95 2.93
CA ASP A 50 3.24 -13.35 1.61
C ASP A 50 4.62 -13.72 1.05
N PRO A 51 4.72 -14.60 0.03
CA PRO A 51 6.01 -14.97 -0.58
C PRO A 51 6.74 -13.79 -1.23
N ASN A 52 6.06 -12.65 -1.39
CA ASN A 52 6.57 -11.42 -1.97
C ASN A 52 6.82 -10.32 -0.93
N ASN A 53 6.65 -10.60 0.37
CA ASN A 53 6.83 -9.62 1.45
C ASN A 53 6.06 -8.29 1.21
N GLY A 54 4.85 -8.37 0.63
CA GLY A 54 4.03 -7.21 0.28
C GLY A 54 4.28 -6.61 -1.11
N GLU A 55 5.29 -7.07 -1.87
CA GLU A 55 5.57 -6.54 -3.20
C GLU A 55 4.49 -6.94 -4.23
N CYS A 56 4.02 -5.96 -5.01
CA CYS A 56 3.12 -6.20 -6.14
C CYS A 56 3.91 -6.76 -7.34
N SER A 57 3.96 -8.09 -7.47
CA SER A 57 4.54 -8.70 -8.67
C SER A 57 3.84 -10.01 -9.04
N ASN A 58 4.23 -10.57 -10.19
CA ASN A 58 3.87 -11.93 -10.58
C ASN A 58 5.00 -12.85 -10.14
N LEU A 59 4.65 -13.88 -9.40
CA LEU A 59 5.58 -14.92 -8.93
C LEU A 59 5.53 -16.18 -9.80
N ASN A 60 4.61 -16.23 -10.78
CA ASN A 60 4.55 -17.29 -11.78
C ASN A 60 4.58 -16.70 -13.20
N ASP A 61 5.42 -17.26 -14.06
CA ASP A 61 5.57 -16.81 -15.45
C ASP A 61 4.27 -16.94 -16.25
N ASN A 62 3.35 -17.81 -15.82
CA ASN A 62 2.07 -18.04 -16.49
C ASN A 62 0.97 -17.04 -16.09
N CYS A 63 1.20 -16.15 -15.12
CA CYS A 63 0.18 -15.24 -14.61
C CYS A 63 -0.50 -14.41 -15.71
N ILE A 64 0.24 -13.95 -16.71
CA ILE A 64 -0.34 -13.19 -17.84
C ILE A 64 -1.30 -14.06 -18.67
N ARG A 65 -0.93 -15.32 -18.94
CA ARG A 65 -1.75 -16.25 -19.70
C ARG A 65 -3.02 -16.61 -18.93
N TRP A 66 -2.88 -16.88 -17.63
CA TRP A 66 -3.98 -17.26 -16.75
C TRP A 66 -4.96 -16.12 -16.51
N ALA A 67 -4.46 -14.89 -16.34
CA ALA A 67 -5.32 -13.72 -16.27
C ALA A 67 -6.17 -13.56 -17.54
N LYS A 68 -5.57 -13.71 -18.73
CA LYS A 68 -6.30 -13.73 -20.01
C LYS A 68 -7.29 -14.89 -20.13
N GLY A 69 -7.03 -16.02 -19.46
CA GLY A 69 -7.91 -17.20 -19.40
C GLY A 69 -9.03 -17.10 -18.34
N GLY A 70 -9.09 -16.00 -17.60
CA GLY A 70 -10.10 -15.77 -16.55
C GLY A 70 -9.81 -16.47 -15.23
N GLU A 71 -8.57 -16.91 -14.98
CA GLU A 71 -8.20 -17.56 -13.72
C GLU A 71 -8.31 -16.62 -12.52
N CYS A 72 -8.23 -15.30 -12.74
CA CYS A 72 -8.41 -14.30 -11.69
C CYS A 72 -9.75 -14.43 -10.94
N GLN A 73 -10.77 -15.04 -11.56
CA GLN A 73 -12.08 -15.26 -10.95
C GLN A 73 -12.32 -16.73 -10.56
N LYS A 74 -11.50 -17.66 -11.05
CA LYS A 74 -11.69 -19.10 -10.86
C LYS A 74 -10.82 -19.67 -9.75
N ASN A 75 -9.64 -19.08 -9.53
CA ASN A 75 -8.63 -19.58 -8.60
C ASN A 75 -8.11 -18.45 -7.71
N GLU A 76 -9.03 -17.84 -6.96
CA GLU A 76 -8.82 -16.65 -6.12
C GLU A 76 -7.61 -16.80 -5.19
N GLU A 77 -7.54 -17.89 -4.42
CA GLU A 77 -6.44 -18.14 -3.46
C GLU A 77 -5.05 -18.19 -4.11
N TYR A 78 -4.91 -18.86 -5.26
CA TYR A 78 -3.62 -18.94 -5.94
C TYR A 78 -3.24 -17.59 -6.57
N ILE A 79 -4.20 -16.91 -7.17
CA ILE A 79 -3.98 -15.67 -7.89
C ILE A 79 -3.63 -14.52 -6.92
N GLU A 80 -4.29 -14.45 -5.77
CA GLU A 80 -4.02 -13.47 -4.71
C GLU A 80 -2.60 -13.53 -4.18
N ILE A 81 -1.96 -14.70 -4.26
CA ILE A 81 -0.60 -14.90 -3.76
C ILE A 81 0.41 -14.73 -4.90
N TYR A 82 0.18 -15.40 -6.04
CA TYR A 82 1.21 -15.55 -7.09
C TYR A 82 1.02 -14.62 -8.29
N CYS A 83 -0.16 -14.07 -8.51
CA CYS A 83 -0.49 -13.36 -9.76
C CYS A 83 -1.16 -12.00 -9.54
N ARG A 84 -0.92 -11.38 -8.38
CA ARG A 84 -1.54 -10.10 -7.99
C ARG A 84 -1.46 -9.05 -9.08
N LYS A 85 -0.29 -8.87 -9.68
CA LYS A 85 -0.07 -7.85 -10.71
C LYS A 85 -0.88 -8.14 -11.98
N SER A 86 -0.83 -9.36 -12.49
CA SER A 86 -1.60 -9.76 -13.68
C SER A 86 -3.10 -9.73 -13.49
N CYS A 87 -3.58 -9.93 -12.26
CA CYS A 87 -4.99 -9.89 -11.92
C CYS A 87 -5.45 -8.58 -11.27
N LEU A 88 -4.61 -7.54 -11.32
CA LEU A 88 -4.94 -6.19 -10.84
C LEU A 88 -5.31 -6.13 -9.34
N LEU A 89 -4.76 -7.03 -8.53
CA LEU A 89 -4.98 -7.13 -7.08
C LEU A 89 -3.95 -6.34 -6.26
N CYS A 90 -3.13 -5.55 -6.93
CA CYS A 90 -2.18 -4.70 -6.23
C CYS A 90 -2.90 -3.51 -5.63
N ASN A 91 -2.90 -3.43 -4.30
CA ASN A 91 -3.32 -2.25 -3.55
C ASN A 91 -2.27 -1.15 -3.69
N GLU A 92 -2.11 -0.61 -4.90
CA GLU A 92 -1.64 0.76 -5.04
C GLU A 92 -2.72 1.65 -4.37
N PRO A 93 -2.36 2.68 -3.58
CA PRO A 93 -3.34 3.61 -3.04
C PRO A 93 -4.22 4.08 -4.19
N ALA A 94 -5.52 3.81 -4.06
CA ALA A 94 -6.55 3.99 -5.06
C ALA A 94 -6.26 5.07 -6.12
N ALA A 95 -5.61 4.66 -7.21
CA ALA A 95 -5.95 5.13 -8.54
C ALA A 95 -7.27 4.47 -9.01
N ALA A 96 -7.94 3.72 -8.14
CA ALA A 96 -9.33 3.36 -8.24
C ALA A 96 -10.21 4.58 -7.95
N ALA A 97 -11.01 4.94 -8.95
CA ALA A 97 -12.24 5.71 -8.84
C ALA A 97 -12.12 7.20 -8.50
N THR A 98 -11.21 7.92 -9.17
CA THR A 98 -11.77 9.09 -9.86
C THR A 98 -12.61 8.53 -10.99
N SER A 99 -13.93 8.53 -10.80
CA SER A 99 -14.85 8.96 -11.85
C SER A 99 -14.42 10.36 -12.29
N ALA A 100 -13.23 10.46 -12.88
CA ALA A 100 -13.02 11.42 -13.93
C ALA A 100 -14.11 11.02 -14.90
N LYS A 101 -15.02 11.95 -15.11
CA LYS A 101 -15.97 11.98 -16.20
C LYS A 101 -15.16 11.79 -17.49
N SER A 102 -14.70 10.56 -17.76
CA SER A 102 -14.16 10.16 -19.04
C SER A 102 -15.29 10.48 -19.97
N GLU A 103 -15.02 11.34 -20.95
CA GLU A 103 -16.00 11.61 -21.98
C GLU A 103 -16.56 10.26 -22.44
N CYS A 104 -17.88 10.14 -22.49
CA CYS A 104 -18.47 8.89 -22.94
C CYS A 104 -18.18 8.79 -24.43
N VAL A 105 -17.10 8.08 -24.75
CA VAL A 105 -16.58 7.88 -26.09
C VAL A 105 -16.47 6.39 -26.34
N ASP A 106 -16.40 6.06 -27.62
CA ASP A 106 -16.02 4.74 -28.05
C ASP A 106 -14.49 4.70 -28.19
N ASP A 107 -13.89 3.61 -27.74
CA ASP A 107 -12.45 3.38 -27.81
C ASP A 107 -12.02 2.96 -29.23
N ASP A 108 -12.94 2.41 -30.02
CA ASP A 108 -12.68 1.91 -31.37
C ASP A 108 -13.65 2.52 -32.40
N HIS A 109 -13.12 2.93 -33.55
CA HIS A 109 -13.89 3.39 -34.70
C HIS A 109 -14.89 2.37 -35.27
N TYR A 110 -14.73 1.07 -34.97
CA TYR A 110 -15.68 0.02 -35.35
C TYR A 110 -16.85 -0.15 -34.37
N CYS A 111 -16.85 0.52 -33.22
CA CYS A 111 -17.95 0.44 -32.24
C CYS A 111 -19.35 0.70 -32.84
N PRO A 112 -19.57 1.67 -33.75
CA PRO A 112 -20.88 1.85 -34.39
C PRO A 112 -21.30 0.65 -35.24
N VAL A 113 -20.35 -0.01 -35.89
CA VAL A 113 -20.59 -1.21 -36.71
C VAL A 113 -20.91 -2.38 -35.79
N TRP A 114 -20.13 -2.63 -34.73
CA TRP A 114 -20.40 -3.72 -33.78
C TRP A 114 -21.67 -3.53 -32.96
N ALA A 115 -22.08 -2.29 -32.68
CA ALA A 115 -23.34 -2.02 -32.01
C ALA A 115 -24.55 -2.28 -32.91
N THR A 116 -24.40 -2.15 -34.23
CA THR A 116 -25.49 -2.33 -35.21
C THR A 116 -25.54 -3.71 -35.83
N GLU A 117 -24.39 -4.35 -36.05
CA GLU A 117 -24.26 -5.69 -36.59
C GLU A 117 -24.04 -6.72 -35.47
N GLY A 118 -24.94 -7.71 -35.38
CA GLY A 118 -24.64 -8.96 -34.69
C GLY A 118 -24.80 -8.94 -33.17
N ASP A 119 -25.82 -8.25 -32.65
CA ASP A 119 -26.12 -8.21 -31.23
C ASP A 119 -24.98 -7.64 -30.38
N GLY A 120 -23.93 -6.96 -30.88
CA GLY A 120 -22.74 -6.64 -30.07
C GLY A 120 -23.02 -6.15 -28.65
N CYS A 121 -23.93 -5.18 -28.48
CA CYS A 121 -24.34 -4.67 -27.16
C CYS A 121 -25.08 -5.70 -26.29
N LYS A 122 -25.82 -6.64 -26.88
CA LYS A 122 -26.60 -7.69 -26.18
C LYS A 122 -25.87 -9.04 -26.06
N GLY A 123 -25.10 -9.42 -27.08
CA GLY A 123 -24.34 -10.65 -27.21
C GLY A 123 -22.94 -10.56 -26.62
N ASN A 124 -22.38 -9.35 -26.48
CA ASN A 124 -21.12 -9.12 -25.77
C ASN A 124 -21.13 -7.83 -24.92
N PRO A 125 -22.06 -7.72 -23.95
CA PRO A 125 -22.26 -6.49 -23.17
C PRO A 125 -21.03 -6.11 -22.35
N GLY A 126 -20.24 -7.06 -21.87
CA GLY A 126 -19.03 -6.77 -21.11
C GLY A 126 -17.99 -5.99 -21.93
N PHE A 127 -17.69 -6.46 -23.13
CA PHE A 127 -16.77 -5.76 -24.04
C PHE A 127 -17.34 -4.41 -24.48
N MET A 128 -18.61 -4.38 -24.87
CA MET A 128 -19.21 -3.16 -25.42
C MET A 128 -19.41 -2.07 -24.36
N LEU A 129 -19.77 -2.40 -23.12
CA LEU A 129 -19.88 -1.40 -22.05
C LEU A 129 -18.51 -0.87 -21.58
N LEU A 130 -17.45 -1.65 -21.81
CA LEU A 130 -16.08 -1.24 -21.52
C LEU A 130 -15.51 -0.33 -22.61
N HIS A 131 -15.72 -0.68 -23.89
CA HIS A 131 -15.05 -0.04 -25.03
C HIS A 131 -15.94 0.74 -25.98
N CYS A 132 -17.24 0.45 -26.01
CA CYS A 132 -18.18 0.96 -27.01
C CYS A 132 -19.45 1.52 -26.34
N ARG A 133 -19.31 2.09 -25.14
CA ARG A 133 -20.42 2.49 -24.28
C ARG A 133 -21.31 3.54 -24.96
N LYS A 134 -20.71 4.45 -25.72
CA LYS A 134 -21.41 5.46 -26.49
C LYS A 134 -22.20 4.84 -27.63
N SER A 135 -21.60 3.95 -28.41
CA SER A 135 -22.28 3.23 -29.49
C SER A 135 -23.43 2.36 -29.00
N CYS A 136 -23.36 1.83 -27.78
CA CYS A 136 -24.49 1.11 -27.16
C CYS A 136 -25.54 2.02 -26.51
N GLY A 137 -25.33 3.33 -26.43
CA GLY A 137 -26.25 4.26 -25.79
C GLY A 137 -26.31 4.15 -24.26
N GLU A 138 -25.24 3.62 -23.66
CA GLU A 138 -25.14 3.32 -22.22
C GLU A 138 -24.21 4.31 -21.49
N CYS A 139 -24.05 5.50 -22.07
CA CYS A 139 -23.68 6.68 -21.32
C CYS A 139 -24.81 7.04 -20.34
#